data_AF-A0A420RFQ5-F1
#
_entry.id   AF-A0A420RFQ5-F1
#
_cell.length_a   1.000
_cell.length_b   1.000
_cell.length_c   1.000
_cell.angle_alpha   90.00
_cell.angle_beta   90.00
_cell.angle_gamma   90.00
#
_symmetry.space_group_name_H-M   'P 1'
#
loop_
_entity.id
_entity.type
_entity.pdbx_description
1 polymer ?
#
loop_
_entity_poly.entity_id
_entity_poly.type
_entity_poly.pdbx_seq_one_letter_code
_entity_poly.pdbx_strand_id
1 'polypeptide(L)'
;MESSRILLNTLRYTLGLTNLRDVSQLTQVSQSRLEQRFDAISERFSTRRMSSIYMRWLIHQDFTVGERLQSQVVEQWVSFVDSWGLEVEEAIALWAKTMDEDTESDEETKQLRVKSNSLRHEIESQFFKLKYDAQLAWVWISY
;
A
#
# COMPACT_ATOMS: atom_id res chain seq x y z
N MET A 1 14.56 -3.58 -15.98
CA MET A 1 15.73 -3.41 -15.08
C MET A 1 15.93 -1.95 -14.62
N GLU A 2 15.71 -0.93 -15.46
CA GLU A 2 15.84 0.50 -15.08
C GLU A 2 14.90 0.91 -13.91
N SER A 3 13.62 0.51 -13.97
CA SER A 3 12.59 0.88 -12.99
C SER A 3 12.92 0.42 -11.56
N SER A 4 13.44 -0.79 -11.39
CA SER A 4 13.83 -1.33 -10.08
C SER A 4 15.02 -0.58 -9.49
N ARG A 5 15.96 -0.12 -10.32
CA ARG A 5 17.11 0.67 -9.87
C ARG A 5 16.71 2.07 -9.43
N ILE A 6 15.81 2.71 -10.17
CA ILE A 6 15.25 4.04 -9.82
C ILE A 6 14.46 3.94 -8.51
N LEU A 7 13.64 2.89 -8.36
CA LEU A 7 12.89 2.64 -7.14
C LEU A 7 13.84 2.39 -5.96
N LEU A 8 14.85 1.54 -6.11
CA LEU A 8 15.84 1.28 -5.06
C LEU A 8 16.58 2.56 -4.63
N ASN A 9 16.98 3.40 -5.58
CA ASN A 9 17.59 4.70 -5.27
C ASN A 9 16.62 5.60 -4.50
N THR A 10 15.35 5.63 -4.89
CA THR A 10 14.31 6.40 -4.19
C THR A 10 14.13 5.90 -2.75
N LEU A 11 14.07 4.58 -2.55
CA LEU A 11 13.96 3.99 -1.21
C LEU A 11 15.18 4.35 -0.34
N ARG A 12 16.39 4.26 -0.90
CA ARG A 12 17.63 4.48 -0.14
C ARG A 12 17.90 5.96 0.16
N TYR A 13 17.77 6.81 -0.85
CA TYR A 13 18.21 8.21 -0.77
C TYR A 13 17.08 9.17 -0.44
N THR A 14 15.84 8.87 -0.82
CA THR A 14 14.69 9.74 -0.51
C THR A 14 14.00 9.30 0.78
N LEU A 15 13.65 8.02 0.90
CA LEU A 15 13.01 7.47 2.10
C LEU A 15 14.00 7.12 3.23
N GLY A 16 15.30 7.23 2.98
CA GLY A 16 16.34 6.96 3.97
C GLY A 16 16.46 5.49 4.39
N LEU A 17 15.99 4.55 3.57
CA LEU A 17 16.09 3.11 3.77
C LEU A 17 17.43 2.58 3.23
N THR A 18 18.53 3.16 3.70
CA THR A 18 19.89 3.02 3.12
C THR A 18 20.42 1.59 3.04
N ASN A 19 19.92 0.71 3.93
CA ASN A 19 20.34 -0.68 4.07
C ASN A 19 19.72 -1.63 3.03
N LEU A 20 18.74 -1.19 2.24
CA LEU A 20 18.13 -2.01 1.21
C LEU A 20 19.13 -2.27 0.08
N ARG A 21 19.35 -3.55 -0.21
CA ARG A 21 20.16 -4.05 -1.34
C ARG A 21 19.30 -4.32 -2.56
N ASP A 22 18.03 -4.64 -2.35
CA ASP A 22 17.06 -4.97 -3.40
C ASP A 22 15.65 -4.46 -3.03
N VAL A 23 14.80 -4.26 -4.04
CA VAL A 23 13.41 -3.81 -3.86
C VAL A 23 12.58 -4.84 -3.09
N SER A 24 12.85 -6.14 -3.25
CA SER A 24 12.16 -7.21 -2.50
C SER A 24 12.31 -7.07 -0.99
N GLN A 25 13.40 -6.46 -0.51
CA GLN A 25 13.64 -6.21 0.91
C GLN A 25 12.73 -5.13 1.49
N LEU A 26 11.98 -4.41 0.65
CA LEU A 26 10.98 -3.45 1.11
C LEU A 26 9.96 -4.12 2.05
N THR A 27 9.61 -5.39 1.81
CA THR A 27 8.67 -6.13 2.65
C THR A 27 9.14 -6.33 4.09
N GLN A 28 10.45 -6.27 4.33
CA GLN A 28 11.06 -6.43 5.66
C GLN A 28 10.97 -5.14 6.50
N VAL A 29 10.62 -4.02 5.87
CA VAL A 29 10.39 -2.75 6.57
C VAL A 29 9.02 -2.82 7.24
N SER A 30 8.97 -2.58 8.55
CA SER A 30 7.70 -2.53 9.26
C SER A 30 6.82 -1.39 8.74
N GLN A 31 5.51 -1.61 8.78
CA GLN A 31 4.50 -0.62 8.39
C GLN A 31 4.74 0.74 9.05
N SER A 32 4.85 0.77 10.39
CA SER A 32 5.10 1.99 11.17
C SER A 32 6.37 2.74 10.76
N ARG A 33 7.43 2.02 10.40
CA ARG A 33 8.68 2.64 9.97
C ARG A 33 8.53 3.24 8.58
N LEU A 34 7.78 2.58 7.70
CA LEU A 34 7.52 3.07 6.36
C LEU A 34 6.66 4.34 6.41
N GLU A 35 5.59 4.33 7.19
CA GLU A 35 4.71 5.49 7.47
C GLU A 35 5.52 6.68 8.02
N GLN A 36 6.36 6.45 9.04
CA GLN A 36 7.24 7.49 9.59
C GLN A 36 8.16 8.12 8.52
N ARG A 37 8.66 7.31 7.58
CA ARG A 37 9.51 7.83 6.49
C ARG A 37 8.72 8.62 5.48
N PHE A 38 7.49 8.23 5.17
CA PHE A 38 6.61 9.01 4.30
C PHE A 38 6.26 10.36 4.94
N ASP A 39 5.88 10.39 6.21
CA ASP A 39 5.56 11.64 6.91
C ASP A 39 6.74 12.61 6.90
N ALA A 40 7.96 12.10 7.10
CA ALA A 40 9.18 12.90 7.10
C ALA A 40 9.52 13.54 5.75
N ILE A 41 8.93 13.06 4.65
CA ILE A 41 9.20 13.55 3.28
C ILE A 41 7.95 14.04 2.55
N SER A 42 6.80 14.09 3.23
CA SER A 42 5.48 14.35 2.64
C SER A 42 5.44 15.65 1.82
N GLU A 43 6.14 16.70 2.25
CA GLU A 43 6.23 17.97 1.53
C GLU A 43 7.09 17.92 0.25
N ARG A 44 7.98 16.92 0.12
CA ARG A 44 8.98 16.83 -0.96
C ARG A 44 8.71 15.68 -1.93
N PHE A 45 7.66 14.91 -1.68
CA PHE A 45 7.42 13.67 -2.39
C PHE A 45 5.93 13.53 -2.69
N SER A 46 5.58 13.25 -3.95
CA SER A 46 4.18 13.26 -4.34
C SER A 46 3.40 12.10 -3.73
N THR A 47 2.17 12.37 -3.27
CA THR A 47 1.23 11.37 -2.74
C THR A 47 1.15 10.15 -3.64
N ARG A 48 0.97 10.37 -4.95
CA ARG A 48 0.92 9.28 -5.95
C ARG A 48 2.16 8.36 -5.92
N ARG A 49 3.36 8.90 -5.70
CA ARG A 49 4.59 8.09 -5.58
C ARG A 49 4.66 7.37 -4.24
N MET A 50 4.26 8.01 -3.14
CA MET A 50 4.16 7.35 -1.83
C MET A 50 3.20 6.18 -1.88
N SER A 51 1.98 6.41 -2.37
CA SER A 51 0.95 5.39 -2.50
C SER A 51 1.38 4.24 -3.41
N SER A 52 2.12 4.50 -4.49
CA SER A 52 2.67 3.43 -5.35
C SER A 52 3.73 2.58 -4.63
N ILE A 53 4.65 3.20 -3.89
CA ILE A 53 5.65 2.47 -3.08
C ILE A 53 4.95 1.64 -2.00
N TYR A 54 3.95 2.23 -1.35
CA TYR A 54 3.25 1.58 -0.25
C TYR A 54 2.33 0.44 -0.74
N MET A 55 1.69 0.60 -1.90
CA MET A 55 0.93 -0.46 -2.58
C MET A 55 1.84 -1.65 -2.93
N ARG A 56 3.03 -1.37 -3.48
CA ARG A 56 4.01 -2.42 -3.77
C ARG A 56 4.48 -3.13 -2.50
N TRP A 57 4.71 -2.38 -1.41
CA TRP A 57 4.99 -2.98 -0.09
C TRP A 57 3.87 -3.94 0.34
N LEU A 58 2.60 -3.51 0.20
CA LEU A 58 1.41 -4.26 0.61
C LEU A 58 1.21 -5.55 -0.19
N ILE A 59 1.35 -5.50 -1.53
CA ILE A 59 1.18 -6.66 -2.42
C ILE A 59 2.19 -7.77 -2.10
N HIS A 60 3.43 -7.38 -1.80
CA HIS A 60 4.50 -8.32 -1.51
C HIS A 60 4.53 -8.77 -0.03
N GLN A 61 3.70 -8.22 0.85
CA GLN A 61 3.61 -8.71 2.24
C GLN A 61 3.17 -10.16 2.28
N ASP A 62 3.82 -10.97 3.10
CA ASP A 62 3.41 -12.36 3.31
C ASP A 62 2.32 -12.44 4.38
N PHE A 63 1.07 -12.55 3.94
CA PHE A 63 -0.11 -12.71 4.80
C PHE A 63 -0.41 -14.18 5.14
N THR A 64 0.52 -15.11 4.93
CA THR A 64 0.34 -16.54 5.30
C THR A 64 0.00 -16.75 6.78
N VAL A 65 0.20 -15.74 7.64
CA VAL A 65 -0.12 -15.76 9.06
C VAL A 65 -1.47 -15.06 9.35
N GLY A 66 -2.56 -15.65 8.83
CA GLY A 66 -3.94 -15.41 9.28
C GLY A 66 -4.66 -14.17 8.71
N GLU A 67 -5.93 -14.37 8.32
CA GLU A 67 -6.81 -13.34 7.73
C GLU A 67 -6.94 -12.07 8.59
N ARG A 68 -6.96 -12.23 9.93
CA ARG A 68 -7.05 -11.09 10.86
C ARG A 68 -5.84 -10.16 10.78
N LEU A 69 -4.65 -10.69 10.46
CA LEU A 69 -3.44 -9.89 10.27
C LEU A 69 -3.52 -9.09 8.97
N GLN A 70 -4.02 -9.70 7.90
CA GLN A 70 -4.24 -9.03 6.62
C GLN A 70 -5.20 -7.85 6.79
N SER A 71 -6.38 -8.06 7.39
CA SER A 71 -7.35 -6.99 7.59
C SER A 71 -6.79 -5.83 8.42
N GLN A 72 -6.02 -6.10 9.48
CA GLN A 72 -5.41 -5.04 10.30
C GLN A 72 -4.37 -4.22 9.53
N VAL A 73 -3.51 -4.89 8.76
CA VAL A 73 -2.50 -4.22 7.94
C VAL A 73 -3.16 -3.37 6.86
N VAL A 74 -4.21 -3.91 6.20
CA VAL A 74 -4.95 -3.18 5.16
C VAL A 74 -5.74 -2.02 5.75
N GLU A 75 -6.39 -2.18 6.91
CA GLU A 75 -7.10 -1.09 7.59
C GLU A 75 -6.17 0.08 7.90
N GLN A 76 -4.99 -0.20 8.48
CA GLN A 76 -3.98 0.83 8.74
C GLN A 76 -3.46 1.46 7.45
N TRP A 77 -3.20 0.65 6.42
CA TRP A 77 -2.77 1.14 5.11
C TRP A 77 -3.80 2.10 4.51
N VAL A 78 -5.08 1.72 4.51
CA VAL A 78 -6.18 2.52 3.96
C VAL A 78 -6.31 3.83 4.75
N SER A 79 -6.31 3.76 6.08
CA SER A 79 -6.38 4.97 6.92
C SER A 79 -5.23 5.94 6.63
N PHE A 80 -4.02 5.42 6.41
CA PHE A 80 -2.85 6.25 6.15
C PHE A 80 -2.90 6.89 4.76
N VAL A 81 -3.28 6.16 3.71
CA VAL A 81 -3.39 6.74 2.37
C VAL A 81 -4.58 7.68 2.21
N ASP A 82 -5.68 7.44 2.93
CA ASP A 82 -6.84 8.35 3.01
C ASP A 82 -6.43 9.69 3.64
N SER A 83 -5.53 9.68 4.64
CA SER A 83 -4.98 10.91 5.22
C SER A 83 -4.22 11.80 4.22
N TRP A 84 -3.79 11.23 3.08
CA TRP A 84 -3.17 11.96 1.99
C TRP A 84 -4.17 12.41 0.90
N GLY A 85 -5.45 12.09 1.07
CA GLY A 85 -6.51 12.36 0.10
C GLY A 85 -6.58 11.35 -1.05
N LEU A 86 -6.01 10.15 -0.91
CA LEU A 86 -6.12 9.10 -1.93
C LEU A 86 -7.53 8.50 -1.92
N GLU A 87 -8.26 8.66 -3.01
CA GLU A 87 -9.60 8.07 -3.15
C GLU A 87 -9.54 6.56 -3.44
N VAL A 88 -10.63 5.85 -3.14
CA VAL A 88 -10.72 4.40 -3.37
C VAL A 88 -10.53 4.03 -4.85
N GLU A 89 -11.06 4.84 -5.76
CA GLU A 89 -10.90 4.69 -7.21
C GLU A 89 -9.42 4.80 -7.61
N GLU A 90 -8.68 5.74 -7.02
CA GLU A 90 -7.25 5.90 -7.25
C GLU A 90 -6.44 4.74 -6.66
N ALA A 91 -6.83 4.25 -5.49
CA ALA A 91 -6.21 3.08 -4.87
C ALA A 91 -6.40 1.81 -5.72
N ILE A 92 -7.61 1.58 -6.26
CA ILE A 92 -7.90 0.46 -7.16
C ILE A 92 -7.07 0.60 -8.46
N ALA A 93 -6.99 1.80 -9.03
CA ALA A 93 -6.19 2.05 -10.22
C ALA A 93 -4.68 1.81 -9.98
N LEU A 94 -4.17 2.21 -8.81
CA LEU A 94 -2.79 1.94 -8.40
C LEU A 94 -2.54 0.43 -8.19
N TRP A 95 -3.49 -0.28 -7.59
CA TRP A 95 -3.42 -1.74 -7.44
C TRP A 95 -3.33 -2.42 -8.80
N ALA A 96 -4.24 -2.08 -9.73
CA ALA A 96 -4.28 -2.68 -11.07
C ALA A 96 -2.96 -2.45 -11.82
N LYS A 97 -2.46 -1.22 -11.79
CA LYS A 97 -1.19 -0.86 -12.42
C LYS A 97 0.00 -1.64 -11.83
N THR A 98 0.05 -1.76 -10.51
CA THR A 98 1.17 -2.46 -9.84
C THR A 98 1.14 -3.95 -10.14
N MET A 99 -0.06 -4.54 -10.27
CA MET A 99 -0.23 -5.94 -10.66
C MET A 99 0.19 -6.21 -12.11
N ASP A 100 -0.10 -5.31 -13.03
CA ASP A 100 0.33 -5.44 -14.43
C ASP A 100 1.87 -5.41 -14.54
N GLU A 101 2.55 -4.60 -13.72
CA GLU A 101 4.01 -4.53 -13.67
C GLU A 101 4.68 -5.79 -13.07
N ASP A 102 3.99 -6.53 -12.20
CA ASP A 102 4.53 -7.69 -11.47
C ASP A 102 4.07 -9.05 -12.03
N THR A 103 3.21 -9.10 -13.06
CA THR A 103 2.63 -10.35 -13.61
C THR A 103 3.24 -10.84 -14.94
N GLU A 104 4.45 -10.40 -15.29
CA GLU A 104 5.13 -10.76 -16.55
C GLU A 104 5.69 -12.21 -16.65
N SER A 105 5.37 -13.16 -15.75
CA SER A 105 5.88 -14.55 -15.87
C SER A 105 5.01 -15.64 -15.19
N ASP A 106 5.20 -16.89 -15.62
CA ASP A 106 4.36 -18.11 -15.50
C ASP A 106 3.92 -18.57 -14.07
N GLU A 107 3.01 -19.56 -13.99
CA GLU A 107 2.30 -20.24 -12.85
C GLU A 107 2.36 -19.69 -11.39
N GLU A 108 3.48 -19.18 -10.90
CA GLU A 108 3.58 -18.34 -9.71
C GLU A 108 2.58 -17.16 -9.75
N THR A 109 2.26 -16.71 -10.97
CA THR A 109 1.21 -15.73 -11.26
C THR A 109 -0.19 -16.13 -10.79
N LYS A 110 -0.55 -17.42 -10.70
CA LYS A 110 -1.91 -17.80 -10.28
C LYS A 110 -2.14 -17.59 -8.78
N GLN A 111 -1.20 -18.02 -7.95
CA GLN A 111 -1.32 -17.82 -6.50
C GLN A 111 -1.22 -16.34 -6.13
N LEU A 112 -0.32 -15.60 -6.81
CA LEU A 112 -0.24 -14.15 -6.67
C LEU A 112 -1.53 -13.45 -7.12
N ARG A 113 -2.17 -13.89 -8.21
CA ARG A 113 -3.46 -13.34 -8.66
C ARG A 113 -4.58 -13.58 -7.65
N VAL A 114 -4.71 -14.77 -7.08
CA VAL A 114 -5.74 -15.08 -6.08
C VAL A 114 -5.53 -14.24 -4.81
N LYS A 115 -4.30 -14.22 -4.29
CA LYS A 115 -3.92 -13.39 -3.14
C LYS A 115 -4.20 -11.92 -3.40
N SER A 116 -3.84 -11.44 -4.58
CA SER A 116 -4.01 -10.04 -4.93
C SER A 116 -5.48 -9.65 -5.09
N ASN A 117 -6.32 -10.53 -5.65
CA ASN A 117 -7.77 -10.29 -5.72
C ASN A 117 -8.41 -10.24 -4.32
N SER A 118 -7.99 -11.12 -3.40
CA SER A 118 -8.40 -11.04 -1.99
C SER A 118 -7.98 -9.71 -1.35
N LEU A 119 -6.73 -9.29 -1.58
CA LEU A 119 -6.20 -8.02 -1.08
C LEU A 119 -6.98 -6.82 -1.63
N ARG A 120 -7.33 -6.85 -2.93
CA ARG A 120 -8.16 -5.82 -3.56
C ARG A 120 -9.52 -5.70 -2.87
N HIS A 121 -10.21 -6.81 -2.66
CA HIS A 121 -11.53 -6.80 -2.01
C HIS A 121 -11.43 -6.29 -0.56
N GLU A 122 -10.35 -6.62 0.15
CA GLU A 122 -10.11 -6.09 1.49
C GLU A 122 -9.89 -4.57 1.46
N ILE A 123 -9.08 -4.05 0.53
CA ILE A 123 -8.87 -2.60 0.35
C ILE A 123 -10.21 -1.90 0.08
N GLU A 124 -10.99 -2.40 -0.86
CA GLU A 124 -12.32 -1.87 -1.19
C GLU A 124 -13.21 -1.86 0.07
N SER A 125 -13.28 -2.98 0.80
CA SER A 125 -14.08 -3.10 2.02
C SER A 125 -13.69 -2.09 3.10
N GLN A 126 -12.39 -1.91 3.35
CA GLN A 126 -11.91 -0.98 4.38
C GLN A 126 -12.18 0.49 3.99
N PHE A 127 -12.05 0.86 2.71
CA PHE A 127 -12.46 2.20 2.25
C PHE A 127 -13.96 2.45 2.45
N PHE A 128 -14.82 1.46 2.15
CA PHE A 128 -16.25 1.59 2.39
C PHE A 128 -16.58 1.73 3.88
N LYS A 129 -15.89 0.96 4.74
CA LYS A 129 -16.04 1.05 6.20
C LYS A 129 -15.68 2.44 6.71
N LEU A 130 -14.54 3.00 6.30
CA LEU A 130 -14.13 4.36 6.69
C LEU A 130 -15.15 5.43 6.25
N LYS A 131 -15.65 5.34 5.01
CA LYS A 131 -16.69 6.28 4.53
C LYS A 131 -17.98 6.16 5.33
N TYR A 132 -18.39 4.94 5.68
CA TYR A 132 -19.59 4.69 6.48
C TYR A 132 -19.44 5.21 7.92
N ASP A 133 -18.29 4.96 8.55
CA ASP A 133 -18.00 5.43 9.90
C ASP A 133 -17.95 6.98 9.95
N ALA A 134 -17.37 7.61 8.93
CA ALA A 134 -17.39 9.07 8.80
C ALA A 134 -18.83 9.60 8.69
N GLN A 135 -19.67 8.98 7.87
CA GLN A 135 -21.09 9.38 7.73
C GLN A 135 -21.85 9.24 9.05
N LEU A 136 -21.64 8.16 9.80
CA LEU A 136 -22.26 8.00 11.12
C LEU A 136 -21.78 9.08 12.09
N ALA A 137 -20.48 9.37 12.14
CA ALA A 137 -19.94 10.42 13.01
C ALA A 137 -20.59 11.79 12.73
N TRP A 138 -20.84 12.14 11.45
CA TRP A 138 -21.56 13.35 11.07
C TRP A 138 -23.01 13.39 11.57
N VAL A 139 -23.72 12.27 11.57
CA VAL A 139 -25.09 12.17 12.08
C VAL A 139 -25.14 12.40 13.59
N TRP A 140 -24.15 11.91 14.35
CA TRP A 140 -24.09 12.09 15.80
C TRP A 140 -23.70 13.50 16.26
N ILE A 141 -22.93 14.24 15.46
CA ILE A 141 -22.53 15.62 15.77
C ILE A 141 -23.64 16.64 15.44
N SER A 142 -24.61 16.25 14.61
CA SER A 142 -25.71 17.13 14.15
C SER A 142 -26.96 17.10 15.05
N TYR A 143 -26.89 16.45 16.22
CA TYR A 143 -27.93 16.40 17.26
C TYR A 143 -27.45 17.16 18.51
#